data_AF-A0A150L7E4-F1
#
_entry.id   AF-A0A150L7E4-F1
#
_cell.length_a   1.000
_cell.length_b   1.000
_cell.length_c   1.000
_cell.angle_alpha   90.00
_cell.angle_beta   90.00
_cell.angle_gamma   90.00
#
_symmetry.space_group_name_H-M   'P 1'
#
loop_
_entity.id
_entity.type
_entity.pdbx_description
1 polymer ?
#
loop_
_entity_poly.entity_id
_entity_poly.type
_entity_poly.pdbx_seq_one_letter_code
_entity_poly.pdbx_strand_id
1 'polypeptide(L)'
;MVVTLAEDGDAPKVFAKKGKLKVPPFALCLTICGLIVSIILSRVMPDRVYEYITTAAGLMLLYNWFFILISFPRLIKASGFDHVKRFTGMALILFAVSGTLFHKTSRLGFFVSLLFVALIVVVVLIMHFVKRRKKSDNLYPQGI
;
A
#
# COMPACT_ATOMS: atom_id res chain seq x y z
N MET A 1 -3.47 5.89 -9.41
CA MET A 1 -2.43 5.06 -8.77
C MET A 1 -2.19 3.75 -9.52
N VAL A 2 -3.21 2.93 -9.82
CA VAL A 2 -3.01 1.66 -10.56
C VAL A 2 -2.35 1.85 -11.94
N VAL A 3 -2.65 2.96 -12.61
CA VAL A 3 -2.06 3.31 -13.91
C VAL A 3 -0.54 3.54 -13.80
N THR A 4 -0.09 4.35 -12.82
CA THR A 4 1.33 4.66 -12.63
C THR A 4 2.11 3.42 -12.21
N LEU A 5 1.54 2.57 -11.34
CA LEU A 5 2.14 1.28 -11.00
C LEU A 5 2.29 0.36 -12.21
N ALA A 6 1.35 0.39 -13.15
CA ALA A 6 1.45 -0.39 -14.39
C ALA A 6 2.45 0.21 -15.38
N GLU A 7 2.66 1.51 -15.37
CA GLU A 7 3.71 2.21 -16.13
C GLU A 7 5.11 1.88 -15.58
N ASP A 8 5.26 1.82 -14.25
CA ASP A 8 6.51 1.45 -13.55
C ASP A 8 6.82 -0.07 -13.60
N GLY A 9 5.86 -0.87 -14.08
CA GLY A 9 5.99 -2.33 -14.22
C GLY A 9 5.61 -3.16 -12.99
N ASP A 10 5.11 -2.52 -11.93
CA ASP A 10 4.66 -3.14 -10.69
C ASP A 10 3.20 -3.65 -10.75
N ALA A 11 2.45 -3.32 -11.82
CA ALA A 11 1.11 -3.83 -12.08
C ALA A 11 0.92 -4.26 -13.55
N PRO A 12 -0.10 -5.08 -13.88
CA PRO A 12 -0.34 -5.54 -15.25
C PRO A 12 -0.45 -4.38 -16.25
N LYS A 13 0.32 -4.45 -17.35
CA LYS A 13 0.37 -3.42 -18.42
C LYS A 13 -1.00 -3.07 -19.02
N VAL A 14 -1.99 -3.95 -18.87
CA VAL A 14 -3.38 -3.74 -19.28
C VAL A 14 -3.97 -2.48 -18.62
N PHE A 15 -3.57 -2.16 -17.39
CA PHE A 15 -4.06 -0.97 -16.68
C PHE A 15 -3.44 0.36 -17.15
N ALA A 16 -2.27 0.31 -17.79
CA ALA A 16 -1.62 1.50 -18.39
C ALA A 16 -2.12 1.79 -19.81
N LYS A 17 -2.88 0.87 -20.43
CA LYS A 17 -3.36 1.03 -21.81
C LYS A 17 -4.37 2.17 -21.90
N LYS A 18 -3.99 3.26 -22.58
CA LYS A 18 -4.85 4.42 -22.81
C LYS A 18 -5.87 4.12 -23.93
N GLY A 19 -7.12 4.50 -23.71
CA GLY A 19 -8.20 4.39 -24.70
C GLY A 19 -8.31 5.60 -25.61
N LYS A 20 -9.33 5.60 -26.49
CA LYS A 20 -9.61 6.70 -27.45
C LYS A 20 -9.80 8.07 -26.78
N LEU A 21 -10.27 8.08 -25.53
CA LEU A 21 -10.52 9.28 -24.73
C LEU A 21 -9.31 9.72 -23.88
N LYS A 22 -8.08 9.25 -24.19
CA LYS A 22 -6.85 9.46 -23.40
C LYS A 22 -6.90 8.97 -21.94
N VAL A 23 -8.01 8.37 -21.52
CA VAL A 23 -8.20 7.73 -20.21
C VAL A 23 -7.96 6.23 -20.32
N PRO A 24 -7.37 5.57 -19.29
CA PRO A 24 -7.19 4.13 -19.27
C PRO A 24 -8.50 3.42 -18.86
N PRO A 25 -9.22 2.77 -19.81
CA PRO A 25 -10.56 2.26 -19.56
C PRO A 25 -10.58 1.10 -18.55
N PHE A 26 -9.54 0.26 -18.55
CA PHE A 26 -9.44 -0.87 -17.61
C PHE A 26 -9.23 -0.41 -16.16
N ALA A 27 -8.45 0.64 -15.94
CA ALA A 27 -8.25 1.21 -14.60
C ALA A 27 -9.53 1.90 -14.09
N LEU A 28 -10.27 2.56 -14.98
CA LEU A 28 -11.58 3.14 -14.65
C LEU A 28 -12.59 2.05 -14.31
N CYS A 29 -12.68 1.00 -15.13
CA CYS A 29 -13.57 -0.14 -14.89
C CYS A 29 -13.27 -0.77 -13.52
N LEU A 30 -12.00 -1.04 -13.20
CA LEU A 30 -11.59 -1.56 -11.90
C LEU A 30 -12.06 -0.66 -10.74
N THR A 31 -11.95 0.66 -10.90
CA THR A 31 -12.37 1.62 -9.87
C THR A 31 -13.90 1.60 -9.68
N ILE A 32 -14.66 1.56 -10.77
CA ILE A 32 -16.12 1.44 -10.74
C ILE A 32 -16.53 0.13 -10.08
N CYS A 33 -15.90 -0.99 -10.45
CA CYS A 33 -16.14 -2.29 -9.82
C CYS A 33 -15.86 -2.23 -8.31
N GLY A 34 -14.74 -1.63 -7.89
CA GLY A 34 -14.42 -1.44 -6.47
C GLY A 34 -15.49 -0.63 -5.72
N LEU A 35 -16.02 0.42 -6.35
CA LEU A 35 -17.10 1.23 -5.78
C LEU A 35 -18.40 0.42 -5.63
N ILE A 36 -18.80 -0.32 -6.67
CA ILE A 36 -20.00 -1.17 -6.63
C ILE A 36 -19.87 -2.22 -5.52
N VAL A 37 -18.71 -2.88 -5.44
CA VAL A 37 -18.40 -3.88 -4.40
C VAL A 37 -18.51 -3.24 -3.01
N SER A 38 -17.95 -2.05 -2.80
CA SER A 38 -18.07 -1.31 -1.52
C SER A 38 -19.53 -1.09 -1.11
N ILE A 39 -20.40 -0.69 -2.05
CA ILE A 39 -21.83 -0.47 -1.80
C ILE A 39 -22.52 -1.79 -1.42
N ILE A 40 -22.23 -2.88 -2.12
CA ILE A 40 -22.79 -4.20 -1.82
C ILE A 40 -22.32 -4.69 -0.44
N LEU A 41 -21.03 -4.56 -0.14
CA LEU A 41 -20.47 -4.91 1.17
C LEU A 41 -21.16 -4.15 2.29
N SER A 42 -21.36 -2.85 2.12
CA SER A 42 -22.07 -2.01 3.10
C SER A 42 -23.49 -2.53 3.39
N ARG A 43 -24.17 -3.12 2.40
CA ARG A 43 -25.52 -3.64 2.58
C ARG A 43 -25.58 -5.05 3.17
N VAL A 44 -24.60 -5.90 2.86
CA VAL A 44 -24.61 -7.33 3.18
C VAL A 44 -23.85 -7.65 4.47
N MET A 45 -22.84 -6.86 4.82
CA MET A 45 -21.95 -7.21 5.92
C MET A 45 -22.56 -6.93 7.30
N PRO A 46 -22.38 -7.84 8.27
CA PRO A 46 -22.66 -7.56 9.67
C PRO A 46 -21.77 -6.42 10.19
N ASP A 47 -22.30 -5.58 11.07
CA ASP A 47 -21.62 -4.38 11.60
C ASP A 47 -20.18 -4.65 12.06
N ARG A 48 -19.95 -5.80 12.71
CA ARG A 48 -18.63 -6.20 13.23
C ARG A 48 -17.62 -6.50 12.12
N VAL A 49 -18.06 -7.12 11.02
CA VAL A 49 -17.18 -7.47 9.89
C VAL A 49 -16.78 -6.20 9.12
N TYR A 50 -17.74 -5.32 8.89
CA TYR A 50 -17.49 -4.03 8.27
C TYR A 50 -16.54 -3.17 9.11
N GLU A 51 -16.71 -3.17 10.44
CA GLU A 51 -15.82 -2.50 11.39
C GLU A 51 -14.37 -3.00 11.27
N TYR A 52 -14.15 -4.32 11.17
CA TYR A 52 -12.80 -4.90 11.03
C TYR A 52 -12.14 -4.53 9.70
N ILE A 53 -12.86 -4.65 8.59
CA ILE A 53 -12.33 -4.34 7.25
C ILE A 53 -11.97 -2.86 7.15
N THR A 54 -12.88 -1.98 7.58
CA THR A 54 -12.67 -0.53 7.53
C THR A 54 -11.54 -0.10 8.46
N THR A 55 -11.43 -0.69 9.65
CA THR A 55 -10.30 -0.44 10.57
C THR A 55 -8.97 -0.87 9.93
N ALA A 56 -8.91 -2.08 9.35
CA ALA A 56 -7.70 -2.56 8.70
C ALA A 56 -7.27 -1.66 7.52
N ALA A 57 -8.23 -1.23 6.69
CA ALA A 57 -7.99 -0.31 5.58
C ALA A 57 -7.52 1.08 6.07
N GLY A 58 -8.10 1.60 7.15
CA GLY A 58 -7.67 2.84 7.78
C GLY A 58 -6.24 2.75 8.33
N LEU A 59 -5.89 1.65 8.99
CA LEU A 59 -4.53 1.41 9.47
C LEU A 59 -3.53 1.28 8.31
N MET A 60 -3.89 0.59 7.23
CA MET A 60 -3.06 0.53 6.02
C MET A 60 -2.77 1.92 5.43
N LEU A 61 -3.79 2.78 5.40
CA LEU A 61 -3.62 4.16 4.96
C LEU A 61 -2.61 4.86 5.88
N LEU A 62 -2.78 4.79 7.21
CA LEU A 62 -1.85 5.38 8.17
C LEU A 62 -0.42 4.85 8.02
N TYR A 63 -0.24 3.56 7.73
CA TYR A 63 1.08 2.99 7.46
C TYR A 63 1.72 3.56 6.19
N ASN A 64 0.92 3.85 5.15
CA ASN A 64 1.41 4.51 3.95
C ASN A 64 1.96 5.91 4.28
N TRP A 65 1.22 6.71 5.04
CA TRP A 65 1.67 8.03 5.51
C TRP A 65 2.92 7.94 6.39
N PHE A 66 2.98 6.95 7.28
CA PHE A 66 4.16 6.70 8.09
C PHE A 66 5.40 6.38 7.23
N PHE A 67 5.23 5.54 6.21
CA PHE A 67 6.30 5.20 5.27
C PHE A 67 6.76 6.40 4.44
N ILE A 68 5.83 7.26 4.00
CA ILE A 68 6.15 8.53 3.34
C ILE A 68 6.98 9.41 4.26
N LEU A 69 6.62 9.55 5.53
CA LEU A 69 7.39 10.34 6.50
C LEU A 69 8.81 9.78 6.70
N ILE A 70 8.97 8.46 6.80
CA ILE A 70 10.29 7.82 6.89
C ILE A 70 11.13 8.09 5.63
N SER A 71 10.52 8.04 4.46
CA SER A 71 11.19 8.22 3.16
C SER A 71 11.42 9.70 2.81
N PHE A 72 10.70 10.62 3.44
CA PHE A 72 10.75 12.07 3.20
C PHE A 72 12.17 12.66 3.15
N PRO A 73 13.08 12.45 4.12
CA PRO A 73 14.44 13.00 4.07
C PRO A 73 15.29 12.42 2.94
N ARG A 74 14.94 11.25 2.39
CA ARG A 74 15.63 10.65 1.24
C ARG A 74 15.12 11.22 -0.08
N LEU A 75 13.86 11.65 -0.14
CA LEU A 75 13.24 12.20 -1.35
C LEU A 75 13.46 13.71 -1.51
N ILE A 76 13.55 14.47 -0.41
CA ILE A 76 13.59 15.94 -0.44
C ILE A 76 14.72 16.44 0.47
N LYS A 77 15.42 17.51 0.06
CA LYS A 77 16.35 18.26 0.93
C LYS A 77 15.56 18.89 2.08
N ALA A 78 15.48 18.17 3.19
CA ALA A 78 14.70 18.58 4.35
C ALA A 78 15.43 19.67 5.16
N SER A 79 14.71 20.74 5.52
CA SER A 79 15.18 21.74 6.48
C SER A 79 15.01 21.24 7.93
N GLY A 80 15.60 21.95 8.91
CA GLY A 80 15.46 21.63 10.33
C GLY A 80 14.01 21.67 10.82
N PHE A 81 13.20 22.60 10.33
CA PHE A 81 11.77 22.68 10.68
C PHE A 81 10.95 21.53 10.08
N ASP A 82 11.40 20.94 8.98
CA ASP A 82 10.75 19.78 8.37
C ASP A 82 10.97 18.51 9.19
N HIS A 83 12.11 18.40 9.88
CA HIS A 83 12.36 17.30 10.81
C HIS A 83 11.41 17.32 12.02
N VAL A 84 11.10 18.51 12.54
CA VAL A 84 10.11 18.65 13.62
C VAL A 84 8.73 18.21 13.16
N LYS A 85 8.25 18.73 12.02
CA LYS A 85 6.95 18.34 11.43
C LYS A 85 6.88 16.84 11.16
N ARG A 86 7.97 16.25 10.65
CA ARG A 86 8.08 14.80 10.42
C ARG A 86 7.91 14.02 11.72
N PHE A 87 8.65 14.40 12.77
CA PHE A 87 8.59 13.69 14.05
C PHE A 87 7.23 13.82 14.72
N THR A 88 6.64 15.02 14.69
CA THR A 88 5.27 15.23 15.18
C THR A 88 4.25 14.39 14.43
N GLY A 89 4.33 14.35 13.10
CA GLY A 89 3.46 13.50 12.28
C GLY A 89 3.62 12.01 12.59
N MET A 90 4.86 11.53 12.75
CA MET A 90 5.14 10.15 13.14
C MET A 90 4.57 9.83 14.52
N ALA A 91 4.73 10.73 15.50
CA ALA A 91 4.20 10.56 16.85
C ALA A 91 2.67 10.49 16.85
N LEU A 92 1.99 11.35 16.08
CA LEU A 92 0.53 11.34 15.95
C LEU A 92 0.02 10.05 15.31
N ILE A 93 0.68 9.56 14.26
CA ILE A 93 0.32 8.29 13.62
C ILE A 93 0.51 7.13 14.60
N LEU A 94 1.64 7.08 15.30
CA LEU A 94 1.89 6.04 16.31
C LEU A 94 0.88 6.08 17.44
N PHE A 95 0.47 7.27 17.88
CA PHE A 95 -0.58 7.44 18.87
C PHE A 95 -1.93 6.92 18.36
N ALA A 96 -2.32 7.27 17.14
CA ALA A 96 -3.56 6.80 16.52
C ALA A 96 -3.57 5.26 16.37
N VAL A 97 -2.49 4.67 15.86
CA VAL A 97 -2.33 3.22 15.72
C VAL A 97 -2.39 2.53 17.08
N SER A 98 -1.71 3.08 18.10
CA SER A 98 -1.75 2.53 19.46
C SER A 98 -3.15 2.64 20.07
N GLY A 99 -3.88 3.72 19.79
CA GLY A 99 -5.28 3.91 20.17
C GLY A 99 -6.20 2.78 19.70
N THR A 100 -5.95 2.24 18.50
CA THR A 100 -6.75 1.12 17.96
C THR A 100 -6.59 -0.20 18.72
N LEU A 101 -5.52 -0.36 19.52
CA LEU A 101 -5.30 -1.55 20.35
C LEU A 101 -6.23 -1.61 21.57
N PHE A 102 -6.69 -0.45 22.06
CA PHE A 102 -7.51 -0.37 23.28
C PHE A 102 -8.98 -0.75 23.06
N HIS A 103 -9.49 -0.64 21.83
CA HIS A 103 -10.87 -1.01 21.50
C HIS A 103 -10.99 -2.50 21.15
N LYS A 104 -11.82 -3.24 21.91
CA LYS A 104 -11.96 -4.70 21.77
C LYS A 104 -12.31 -5.15 20.35
N THR A 105 -13.10 -4.36 19.61
CA THR A 105 -13.44 -4.62 18.20
C THR A 105 -12.35 -4.20 17.22
N SER A 106 -11.68 -3.07 17.43
CA SER A 106 -10.61 -2.59 16.54
C SER A 106 -9.35 -3.46 16.55
N ARG A 107 -9.11 -4.22 17.63
CA ARG A 107 -7.98 -5.17 17.73
C ARG A 107 -7.93 -6.17 16.58
N LEU A 108 -9.08 -6.69 16.15
CA LEU A 108 -9.14 -7.62 15.02
C LEU A 108 -8.70 -6.94 13.72
N GLY A 109 -9.17 -5.72 13.47
CA GLY A 109 -8.73 -4.91 12.31
C GLY A 109 -7.23 -4.62 12.33
N PHE A 110 -6.65 -4.37 13.51
CA PHE A 110 -5.20 -4.18 13.69
C PHE A 110 -4.39 -5.43 13.36
N PHE A 111 -4.80 -6.61 13.83
CA PHE A 111 -4.10 -7.85 13.48
C PHE A 111 -4.21 -8.17 11.99
N VAL A 112 -5.38 -7.91 11.38
CA VAL A 112 -5.56 -8.07 9.93
C VAL A 112 -4.64 -7.13 9.15
N SER A 113 -4.53 -5.85 9.53
CA SER A 113 -3.61 -4.93 8.86
C SER A 113 -2.14 -5.35 9.01
N LEU A 114 -1.75 -5.85 10.19
CA LEU A 114 -0.39 -6.36 10.42
C LEU A 114 -0.09 -7.59 9.56
N LEU A 115 -1.05 -8.51 9.40
CA LEU A 115 -0.94 -9.65 8.50
C LEU A 115 -0.68 -9.21 7.05
N PHE A 116 -1.42 -8.22 6.55
CA PHE A 116 -1.17 -7.69 5.22
C PHE A 116 0.20 -7.04 5.08
N VAL A 117 0.66 -6.27 6.08
CA VAL A 117 2.02 -5.69 6.07
C VAL A 117 3.07 -6.79 6.02
N ALA A 118 2.91 -7.85 6.81
CA ALA A 118 3.80 -9.01 6.79
C ALA A 118 3.82 -9.68 5.41
N LEU A 119 2.66 -9.89 4.78
CA LEU A 119 2.57 -10.44 3.42
C LEU A 119 3.27 -9.56 2.39
N ILE A 120 3.09 -8.23 2.45
CA ILE A 120 3.76 -7.28 1.56
C ILE A 120 5.28 -7.37 1.74
N VAL A 121 5.78 -7.37 2.98
CA VAL A 121 7.21 -7.51 3.26
C VAL A 121 7.77 -8.81 2.70
N VAL A 122 7.06 -9.94 2.89
CA VAL A 122 7.47 -11.23 2.34
C VAL A 122 7.54 -11.20 0.82
N VAL A 123 6.53 -10.67 0.13
CA VAL A 123 6.52 -10.55 -1.33
C VAL A 123 7.68 -9.67 -1.83
N VAL A 124 7.89 -8.52 -1.19
CA VAL A 124 8.99 -7.60 -1.54
C VAL A 124 10.36 -8.27 -1.33
N LEU A 125 10.53 -9.02 -0.24
CA LEU A 125 11.76 -9.77 0.01
C LEU A 125 11.99 -10.83 -1.07
N ILE A 126 10.97 -11.63 -1.41
CA ILE A 126 11.07 -12.65 -2.47
C ILE A 126 11.46 -11.99 -3.81
N MET A 127 10.80 -10.90 -4.19
CA MET A 127 11.13 -10.16 -5.41
C MET A 127 12.57 -9.63 -5.39
N HIS A 128 13.02 -9.10 -4.25
CA HIS A 128 14.40 -8.62 -4.10
C HIS A 128 15.43 -9.75 -4.20
N PHE A 129 15.17 -10.92 -3.60
CA PHE A 129 16.04 -12.09 -3.69
C PHE A 129 16.08 -12.68 -5.11
N VAL A 130 14.93 -12.82 -5.78
CA VAL A 130 14.86 -13.32 -7.17
C VAL A 130 15.55 -12.35 -8.14
N LYS A 131 15.37 -11.04 -7.98
CA LYS A 131 16.03 -10.02 -8.80
C LYS A 131 17.55 -10.01 -8.59
N ARG A 132 18.03 -10.22 -7.36
CA ARG A 132 19.46 -10.42 -7.07
C ARG A 132 20.04 -11.67 -7.74
N ARG A 133 19.30 -12.79 -7.76
CA ARG A 133 19.73 -14.03 -8.42
C ARG A 133 19.90 -13.85 -9.93
N LYS A 134 18.94 -13.21 -10.61
CA LYS A 134 19.06 -12.89 -12.07
C LYS A 134 20.24 -11.96 -12.40
N LYS A 135 20.59 -11.03 -11.52
CA LYS A 135 21.76 -10.16 -11.72
C LYS A 135 23.09 -10.91 -11.59
N SER A 136 23.14 -11.98 -10.80
CA SER A 136 24.32 -12.84 -10.67
C SER A 136 24.50 -13.78 -11.87
N ASP A 137 23.41 -14.32 -12.43
CA ASP A 137 23.45 -15.18 -13.63
C ASP A 137 23.88 -14.40 -14.88
N ASN A 138 23.38 -13.17 -15.06
CA ASN A 138 23.75 -12.33 -16.22
C ASN A 138 25.19 -11.78 -16.18
N LEU A 139 25.93 -11.99 -15.07
CA LEU A 139 27.34 -11.57 -14.94
C LEU A 139 28.33 -12.66 -15.38
N TYR A 140 27.83 -13.88 -15.59
CA TYR A 140 28.55 -14.93 -16.30
C TYR A 140 27.86 -15.09 -17.65
N PRO A 141 28.28 -14.35 -18.70
CA PRO A 141 27.88 -14.75 -20.03
C PRO A 141 28.32 -16.20 -20.17
N GLN A 142 27.36 -17.10 -20.37
CA GLN A 142 27.66 -18.44 -20.82
C GLN A 142 28.43 -18.29 -22.13
N GLY A 143 29.75 -18.27 -22.04
CA GLY A 143 30.59 -18.64 -23.16
C GLY A 143 30.27 -20.10 -23.43
N ILE A 144 29.66 -20.38 -24.58
CA ILE A 144 30.35 -20.84 -25.79
C ILE A 144 29.53 -20.36 -26.99
#